data_AF-A0A2J6Q982-F1
#
_entry.id   AF-A0A2J6Q982-F1
#
_cell.length_a   1.000
_cell.length_b   1.000
_cell.length_c   1.000
_cell.angle_alpha   90.00
_cell.angle_beta   90.00
_cell.angle_gamma   90.00
#
_symmetry.space_group_name_H-M   'P 1'
#
loop_
_entity.id
_entity.type
_entity.pdbx_description
1 polymer ?
#
loop_
_entity_poly.entity_id
_entity_poly.type
_entity_poly.pdbx_seq_one_letter_code
_entity_poly.pdbx_strand_id
1 'polypeptide(L)'
;MATSIPRLARSALSGASSANVSKLIRSDASRATAPWVSSPVSKSFSTSHRFGATPAPTYVRKTVEAAKPAPPPSKKDSIDDQSPIKDMTQGLADEPLILDEGSRQVDWTRSFHGLSSQAFSKEAADILLAPIPFDDVEVKPDGILYLPEIKYRRILNKAFGPGGWGLAPRGETIVTSKSVTREYALVANGRLVSVARGEQDYFAPEGIPTATEGCKSNALMRCCKDLGIASELWDPRYIRTFMKEKAKQVWVEHVVNKKKKQIWIRKDDEVRYPFKESKYGA
;
A
#
# COMPACT_ATOMS: atom_id res chain seq x y z
N MET A 1 54.57 4.65 11.06
CA MET A 1 56.03 4.78 10.87
C MET A 1 56.59 3.40 10.52
N ALA A 2 56.59 3.06 9.23
CA ALA A 2 57.37 1.96 8.62
C ALA A 2 57.11 1.96 7.10
N THR A 3 58.16 2.28 6.34
CA THR A 3 58.58 1.68 5.04
C THR A 3 57.56 1.38 3.93
N SER A 4 57.76 1.96 2.73
CA SER A 4 58.28 1.24 1.54
C SER A 4 57.84 1.87 0.20
N ILE A 5 58.83 2.35 -0.57
CA ILE A 5 59.05 2.33 -2.03
C ILE A 5 57.83 2.30 -2.99
N PRO A 6 57.83 3.16 -4.03
CA PRO A 6 57.24 2.79 -5.33
C PRO A 6 58.31 2.59 -6.42
N ARG A 7 58.20 1.43 -7.09
CA ARG A 7 58.90 1.04 -8.31
C ARG A 7 58.42 1.88 -9.50
N LEU A 8 59.39 2.28 -10.33
CA LEU A 8 59.21 2.67 -11.73
C LEU A 8 58.69 1.48 -12.56
N ALA A 9 57.67 1.73 -13.39
CA ALA A 9 57.37 0.92 -14.56
C ALA A 9 56.96 1.85 -15.72
N ARG A 10 57.53 1.55 -16.88
CA ARG A 10 57.53 2.35 -18.11
C ARG A 10 56.24 2.22 -18.91
N SER A 11 55.91 3.33 -19.57
CA SER A 11 55.20 3.53 -20.85
C SER A 11 54.93 2.30 -21.74
N ALA A 12 53.71 2.23 -22.27
CA ALA A 12 53.47 1.88 -23.68
C ALA A 12 52.22 2.61 -24.21
N LEU A 13 52.44 3.38 -25.28
CA LEU A 13 51.45 4.01 -26.14
C LEU A 13 50.71 2.95 -26.96
N SER A 14 49.41 3.15 -27.21
CA SER A 14 48.71 2.59 -28.36
C SER A 14 47.44 3.39 -28.64
N GLY A 15 47.55 4.32 -29.59
CA GLY A 15 46.39 4.93 -30.24
C GLY A 15 45.99 4.14 -31.49
N ALA A 16 44.68 4.01 -31.71
CA ALA A 16 44.04 3.79 -33.01
C ALA A 16 42.54 4.09 -32.79
N SER A 17 42.02 5.22 -33.26
CA SER A 17 41.61 5.52 -34.65
C SER A 17 40.22 4.96 -34.99
N SER A 18 39.31 5.92 -35.17
CA SER A 18 37.92 5.81 -35.63
C SER A 18 37.75 5.03 -36.94
N ALA A 19 36.62 4.35 -37.06
CA ALA A 19 36.02 4.05 -38.36
C ALA A 19 34.48 4.12 -38.27
N ASN A 20 33.93 5.23 -38.78
CA ASN A 20 32.54 5.34 -39.20
C ASN A 20 32.35 4.49 -40.46
N VAL A 21 31.31 3.66 -40.50
CA VAL A 21 30.82 3.05 -41.75
C VAL A 21 29.37 3.49 -41.93
N SER A 22 29.14 4.23 -43.00
CA SER A 22 27.83 4.62 -43.52
C SER A 22 27.80 4.34 -45.03
N LYS A 23 26.59 4.14 -45.55
CA LYS A 23 26.15 3.93 -46.96
C LYS A 23 26.07 2.45 -47.43
N LEU A 24 25.11 1.99 -48.26
CA LEU A 24 23.86 2.48 -48.87
C LEU A 24 23.24 1.32 -49.71
N ILE A 25 21.90 1.32 -49.86
CA ILE A 25 21.08 0.86 -51.02
C ILE A 25 20.97 -0.66 -51.30
N ARG A 26 19.74 -1.21 -51.24
CA ARG A 26 18.93 -1.56 -52.44
C ARG A 26 17.48 -1.89 -52.09
N SER A 27 16.61 -1.27 -52.87
CA SER A 27 15.18 -1.43 -53.01
C SER A 27 14.79 -2.79 -53.56
N ASP A 28 13.65 -3.33 -53.14
CA ASP A 28 12.80 -4.07 -54.05
C ASP A 28 11.33 -3.71 -53.85
N ALA A 29 10.69 -3.36 -54.96
CA ALA A 29 9.31 -2.94 -55.05
C ALA A 29 8.47 -4.15 -55.48
N SER A 30 7.44 -4.49 -54.72
CA SER A 30 6.35 -5.31 -55.24
C SER A 30 5.02 -4.57 -55.05
N ARG A 31 4.47 -4.23 -56.22
CA ARG A 31 3.21 -3.57 -56.49
C ARG A 31 2.10 -4.60 -56.32
N ALA A 32 1.18 -4.40 -55.37
CA ALA A 32 -0.09 -5.11 -55.32
C ALA A 32 -1.24 -4.10 -55.23
N THR A 33 -2.20 -4.34 -56.11
CA THR A 33 -3.36 -3.55 -56.50
C THR A 33 -4.35 -3.28 -55.37
N ALA A 34 -4.87 -2.05 -55.33
CA ALA A 34 -6.06 -1.68 -54.56
C ALA A 34 -7.30 -2.46 -55.03
N PRO A 35 -8.30 -2.57 -54.16
CA PRO A 35 -9.60 -2.05 -54.55
C PRO A 35 -10.17 -1.07 -53.54
N TRP A 36 -10.82 -0.07 -54.12
CA TRP A 36 -11.59 0.99 -53.51
C TRP A 36 -12.81 0.42 -52.78
N VAL A 37 -12.95 0.72 -51.49
CA VAL A 37 -14.21 0.57 -50.76
C VAL A 37 -14.53 1.89 -50.06
N SER A 38 -15.64 2.47 -50.48
CA SER A 38 -16.33 3.64 -49.96
C SER A 38 -16.59 3.53 -48.45
N SER A 39 -16.08 4.49 -47.67
CA SER A 39 -16.48 4.69 -46.27
C SER A 39 -17.52 5.81 -46.18
N PRO A 40 -18.66 5.59 -45.51
CA PRO A 40 -19.70 6.61 -45.39
C PRO A 40 -19.35 7.64 -44.32
N VAL A 41 -19.76 8.88 -44.60
CA VAL A 41 -19.78 10.02 -43.68
C VAL A 41 -20.57 9.66 -42.42
N SER A 42 -19.90 9.58 -41.27
CA SER A 42 -20.56 9.51 -39.97
C SER A 42 -20.88 10.93 -39.48
N LYS A 43 -22.18 11.19 -39.37
CA LYS A 43 -22.76 12.43 -38.87
C LYS A 43 -22.44 12.58 -37.38
N SER A 44 -21.97 13.76 -36.99
CA SER A 44 -21.93 14.24 -35.62
C SER A 44 -23.35 14.29 -35.06
N PHE A 45 -23.64 13.49 -34.03
CA PHE A 45 -24.83 13.64 -33.21
C PHE A 45 -24.47 14.50 -32.00
N SER A 46 -24.91 15.75 -32.04
CA SER A 46 -24.97 16.64 -30.88
C SER A 46 -26.20 16.26 -30.06
N THR A 47 -26.00 15.59 -28.92
CA THR A 47 -27.07 15.37 -27.94
C THR A 47 -26.99 16.48 -26.91
N SER A 48 -27.75 17.56 -27.15
CA SER A 48 -28.04 18.57 -26.15
C SER A 48 -28.98 17.97 -25.10
N HIS A 49 -28.42 17.42 -24.01
CA HIS A 49 -29.23 17.11 -22.83
C HIS A 49 -29.50 18.39 -22.04
N ARG A 50 -30.73 18.90 -22.17
CA ARG A 50 -31.29 19.91 -21.27
C ARG A 50 -31.50 19.26 -19.91
N PHE A 51 -30.67 19.61 -18.93
CA PHE A 51 -30.95 19.33 -17.53
C PHE A 51 -32.14 20.18 -17.09
N GLY A 52 -33.31 19.54 -16.95
CA GLY A 52 -34.44 20.14 -16.24
C GLY A 52 -34.12 20.19 -14.76
N ALA A 53 -34.00 21.40 -14.21
CA ALA A 53 -33.80 21.63 -12.78
C ALA A 53 -35.05 21.18 -12.00
N THR A 54 -34.90 20.17 -11.15
CA THR A 54 -35.88 19.82 -10.11
C THR A 54 -35.69 20.74 -8.91
N PRO A 55 -36.76 21.37 -8.38
CA PRO A 55 -36.65 22.27 -7.23
C PRO A 55 -36.32 21.50 -5.94
N ALA A 56 -35.47 22.10 -5.11
CA ALA A 56 -35.07 21.59 -3.80
C ALA A 56 -36.27 21.48 -2.84
N PRO A 57 -36.34 20.45 -1.98
CA PRO A 57 -37.36 20.38 -0.95
C PRO A 57 -37.09 21.40 0.17
N THR A 58 -37.99 22.38 0.29
CA THR A 58 -38.01 23.38 1.37
C THR A 58 -38.42 22.71 2.68
N TYR A 59 -37.49 22.59 3.62
CA TYR A 59 -37.81 22.10 4.97
C TYR A 59 -38.52 23.20 5.77
N VAL A 60 -39.84 23.06 5.94
CA VAL A 60 -40.65 23.96 6.76
C VAL A 60 -40.40 23.65 8.23
N ARG A 61 -39.75 24.59 8.92
CA ARG A 61 -39.53 24.54 10.38
C ARG A 61 -40.87 24.81 11.10
N LYS A 62 -41.44 23.78 11.71
CA LYS A 62 -42.62 23.91 12.59
C LYS A 62 -42.17 24.46 13.95
N THR A 63 -42.59 25.68 14.26
CA THR A 63 -42.47 26.29 15.59
C THR A 63 -43.48 25.65 16.54
N VAL A 64 -43.01 25.12 17.68
CA VAL A 64 -43.86 24.80 18.82
C VAL A 64 -43.24 25.39 20.08
N GLU A 65 -44.12 26.05 20.82
CA GLU A 65 -43.94 26.89 21.99
C GLU A 65 -43.52 26.12 23.27
N ALA A 66 -43.00 26.86 24.24
CA ALA A 66 -42.32 26.37 25.44
C ALA A 66 -43.23 25.64 26.45
N ALA A 67 -42.71 24.57 27.06
CA ALA A 67 -43.25 23.98 28.28
C ALA A 67 -42.13 23.52 29.26
N LYS A 68 -42.43 23.66 30.56
CA LYS A 68 -41.62 23.54 31.78
C LYS A 68 -40.80 22.24 31.99
N PRO A 69 -39.77 22.25 32.87
CA PRO A 69 -38.82 21.15 33.04
C PRO A 69 -39.36 20.01 33.93
N ALA A 70 -39.03 18.77 33.56
CA ALA A 70 -39.33 17.54 34.31
C ALA A 70 -38.03 16.95 34.93
N PRO A 71 -38.13 16.21 36.05
CA PRO A 71 -37.00 15.82 36.92
C PRO A 71 -36.13 14.68 36.34
N PRO A 72 -34.90 14.47 36.84
CA PRO A 72 -33.91 13.61 36.20
C PRO A 72 -34.23 12.12 36.38
N PRO A 73 -34.09 11.28 35.32
CA PRO A 73 -34.20 9.85 35.48
C PRO A 73 -32.89 9.24 36.00
N SER A 74 -33.10 8.27 36.90
CA SER A 74 -32.14 7.44 37.61
C SER A 74 -31.26 6.58 36.70
N LYS A 75 -30.02 6.37 37.17
CA LYS A 75 -28.98 5.52 36.60
C LYS A 75 -29.51 4.15 36.21
N LYS A 76 -29.36 3.77 34.94
CA LYS A 76 -29.35 2.39 34.49
C LYS A 76 -27.93 2.03 34.07
N ASP A 77 -27.48 0.89 34.58
CA ASP A 77 -26.15 0.33 34.42
C ASP A 77 -25.79 0.17 32.93
N SER A 78 -24.90 1.03 32.45
CA SER A 78 -24.19 0.81 31.20
C SER A 78 -22.98 -0.09 31.49
N ILE A 79 -23.07 -1.30 30.93
CA ILE A 79 -21.95 -2.22 30.74
C ILE A 79 -20.92 -1.50 29.86
N ASP A 80 -19.88 -0.98 30.49
CA ASP A 80 -18.67 -0.51 29.81
C ASP A 80 -17.47 -1.03 30.62
N ASP A 81 -17.30 -2.35 30.59
CA ASP A 81 -16.10 -3.00 31.11
C ASP A 81 -15.02 -2.99 30.01
N GLN A 82 -14.62 -1.78 29.61
CA GLN A 82 -13.29 -1.59 29.04
C GLN A 82 -12.32 -1.71 30.20
N SER A 83 -11.79 -2.93 30.38
CA SER A 83 -10.64 -3.14 31.26
C SER A 83 -9.59 -2.07 30.96
N PRO A 84 -8.97 -1.45 31.97
CA PRO A 84 -7.96 -0.42 31.74
C PRO A 84 -6.92 -0.96 30.77
N ILE A 85 -6.62 -0.21 29.70
CA ILE A 85 -5.51 -0.52 28.81
C ILE A 85 -4.28 -0.65 29.70
N LYS A 86 -3.84 -1.89 29.94
CA LYS A 86 -2.64 -2.15 30.71
C LYS A 86 -1.49 -1.76 29.80
N ASP A 87 -1.07 -0.52 29.94
CA ASP A 87 0.00 0.08 29.17
C ASP A 87 1.31 -0.64 29.52
N MET A 88 1.79 -1.48 28.60
CA MET A 88 3.05 -2.21 28.73
C MET A 88 4.20 -1.51 28.01
N THR A 89 4.08 -0.19 27.79
CA THR A 89 5.07 0.63 27.07
C THR A 89 6.34 0.89 27.91
N GLN A 90 6.35 0.55 29.20
CA GLN A 90 7.53 0.68 30.07
C GLN A 90 8.75 -0.05 29.48
N GLY A 91 9.75 0.73 29.06
CA GLY A 91 11.02 0.23 28.53
C GLY A 91 11.24 0.40 27.03
N LEU A 92 10.26 0.90 26.27
CA LEU A 92 10.46 1.21 24.84
C LEU A 92 11.23 2.51 24.59
N ALA A 93 11.10 3.50 25.50
CA ALA A 93 11.81 4.78 25.47
C ALA A 93 11.81 5.46 24.08
N ASP A 94 10.68 5.41 23.37
CA ASP A 94 10.54 5.80 21.97
C ASP A 94 9.69 7.05 21.77
N GLU A 95 9.67 7.92 22.79
CA GLU A 95 9.03 9.23 22.74
C GLU A 95 9.60 10.08 21.57
N PRO A 96 8.76 10.90 20.92
CA PRO A 96 9.20 11.84 19.89
C PRO A 96 10.35 12.72 20.37
N LEU A 97 11.43 12.76 19.59
CA LEU A 97 12.52 13.72 19.82
C LEU A 97 12.00 15.15 19.66
N ILE A 98 12.13 15.97 20.71
CA ILE A 98 11.85 17.40 20.63
C ILE A 98 13.05 18.07 19.98
N LEU A 99 12.91 18.46 18.71
CA LEU A 99 13.92 19.25 18.01
C LEU A 99 13.87 20.71 18.51
N ASP A 100 15.03 21.32 18.70
CA ASP A 100 15.13 22.75 19.02
C ASP A 100 14.60 23.59 17.85
N GLU A 101 13.74 24.57 18.13
CA GLU A 101 13.05 25.39 17.11
C GLU A 101 14.04 26.18 16.23
N GLY A 102 15.28 26.38 16.70
CA GLY A 102 16.37 26.99 15.93
C GLY A 102 17.02 26.08 14.88
N SER A 103 16.77 24.77 14.92
CA SER A 103 17.28 23.83 13.93
C SER A 103 16.43 23.87 12.66
N ARG A 104 17.05 24.05 11.47
CA ARG A 104 16.35 24.00 10.17
C ARG A 104 15.90 22.58 9.77
N GLN A 105 15.72 21.69 10.74
CA GLN A 105 15.38 20.29 10.53
C GLN A 105 13.87 20.10 10.64
N VAL A 106 13.29 19.39 9.68
CA VAL A 106 11.85 19.08 9.69
C VAL A 106 11.56 18.06 10.78
N ASP A 107 10.71 18.43 11.74
CA ASP A 107 10.15 17.50 12.72
C ASP A 107 9.04 16.64 12.08
N TRP A 108 9.38 15.42 11.67
CA TRP A 108 8.44 14.49 11.05
C TRP A 108 7.38 13.93 12.02
N THR A 109 7.54 14.13 13.32
CA THR A 109 6.57 13.63 14.32
C THR A 109 5.28 14.45 14.30
N ARG A 110 5.38 15.73 13.91
CA ARG A 110 4.25 16.69 13.89
C ARG A 110 4.02 17.35 12.53
N SER A 111 5.06 17.50 11.70
CA SER A 111 5.00 18.28 10.48
C SER A 111 4.18 17.64 9.35
N PHE A 112 3.67 18.50 8.46
CA PHE A 112 3.06 18.16 7.17
C PHE A 112 3.88 18.69 5.99
N HIS A 113 5.18 18.91 6.20
CA HIS A 113 6.08 19.50 5.21
C HIS A 113 6.02 18.79 3.85
N GLY A 114 5.81 19.57 2.79
CA GLY A 114 5.81 19.09 1.41
C GLY A 114 4.59 18.26 1.00
N LEU A 115 3.61 18.02 1.89
CA LEU A 115 2.38 17.30 1.54
C LEU A 115 1.62 18.07 0.46
N SER A 116 1.22 17.38 -0.61
CA SER A 116 0.50 17.97 -1.75
C SER A 116 1.19 19.17 -2.43
N SER A 117 2.49 19.39 -2.20
CA SER A 117 3.23 20.52 -2.78
C SER A 117 3.53 20.34 -4.28
N GLN A 118 3.79 19.11 -4.72
CA GLN A 118 4.14 18.79 -6.11
C GLN A 118 3.77 17.33 -6.45
N ALA A 119 3.50 17.03 -7.72
CA ALA A 119 3.45 15.65 -8.19
C ALA A 119 4.85 15.00 -8.21
N PHE A 120 4.93 13.66 -8.13
CA PHE A 120 6.20 12.96 -8.41
C PHE A 120 6.56 13.05 -9.89
N SER A 121 7.82 12.73 -10.23
CA SER A 121 8.24 12.63 -11.62
C SER A 121 7.38 11.62 -12.37
N LYS A 122 7.22 11.82 -13.69
CA LYS A 122 6.45 10.90 -14.53
C LYS A 122 7.00 9.46 -14.43
N GLU A 123 8.31 9.29 -14.42
CA GLU A 123 8.97 7.98 -14.28
C GLU A 123 8.60 7.29 -12.96
N ALA A 124 8.60 8.02 -11.84
CA ALA A 124 8.18 7.47 -10.56
C ALA A 124 6.68 7.14 -10.57
N ALA A 125 5.85 8.01 -11.12
CA ALA A 125 4.41 7.78 -11.24
C ALA A 125 4.10 6.52 -12.07
N ASP A 126 4.78 6.32 -13.20
CA ASP A 126 4.63 5.15 -14.06
C ASP A 126 5.00 3.85 -13.33
N ILE A 127 5.99 3.89 -12.41
CA ILE A 127 6.37 2.74 -11.58
C ILE A 127 5.35 2.48 -10.47
N LEU A 128 4.90 3.53 -9.78
CA LEU A 128 3.99 3.43 -8.63
C LEU A 128 2.60 2.94 -9.05
N LEU A 129 2.15 3.34 -10.24
CA LEU A 129 0.84 2.98 -10.82
C LEU A 129 0.90 1.75 -11.72
N ALA A 130 2.05 1.09 -11.81
CA ALA A 130 2.19 -0.12 -12.61
C ALA A 130 1.28 -1.24 -12.07
N PRO A 131 0.64 -2.02 -12.97
CA PRO A 131 -0.17 -3.16 -12.55
C PRO A 131 0.68 -4.22 -11.86
N ILE A 132 0.11 -4.87 -10.85
CA ILE A 132 0.74 -5.92 -10.08
C ILE A 132 0.52 -7.27 -10.79
N PRO A 133 1.60 -8.03 -11.04
CA PRO A 133 1.47 -9.39 -11.56
C PRO A 133 0.67 -10.29 -10.62
N PHE A 134 -0.20 -11.14 -11.16
CA PHE A 134 -0.98 -12.09 -10.35
C PHE A 134 -0.11 -13.05 -9.54
N ASP A 135 1.10 -13.34 -9.99
CA ASP A 135 2.03 -14.22 -9.27
C ASP A 135 2.64 -13.56 -8.04
N ASP A 136 2.50 -12.24 -7.90
CA ASP A 136 2.96 -11.49 -6.74
C ASP A 136 1.86 -11.28 -5.68
N VAL A 137 0.60 -11.56 -6.01
CA VAL A 137 -0.56 -11.39 -5.11
C VAL A 137 -0.88 -12.68 -4.38
N GLU A 138 -1.10 -12.59 -3.08
CA GLU A 138 -1.43 -13.72 -2.23
C GLU A 138 -2.90 -13.65 -1.79
N VAL A 139 -3.45 -14.79 -1.36
CA VAL A 139 -4.80 -14.88 -0.80
C VAL A 139 -4.75 -15.43 0.61
N LYS A 140 -5.37 -14.72 1.55
CA LYS A 140 -5.54 -15.20 2.92
C LYS A 140 -6.61 -16.31 2.97
N PRO A 141 -6.63 -17.16 4.02
CA PRO A 141 -7.64 -18.20 4.18
C PRO A 141 -9.09 -17.71 4.21
N ASP A 142 -9.32 -16.44 4.53
CA ASP A 142 -10.62 -15.75 4.52
C ASP A 142 -11.05 -15.25 3.13
N GLY A 143 -10.17 -15.33 2.13
CA GLY A 143 -10.40 -14.86 0.76
C GLY A 143 -9.96 -13.43 0.49
N ILE A 144 -9.33 -12.76 1.46
CA ILE A 144 -8.80 -11.41 1.27
C ILE A 144 -7.49 -11.48 0.49
N LEU A 145 -7.41 -10.73 -0.61
CA LEU A 145 -6.18 -10.58 -1.38
C LEU A 145 -5.23 -9.63 -0.68
N TYR A 146 -3.93 -9.93 -0.73
CA TYR A 146 -2.90 -9.03 -0.24
C TYR A 146 -1.63 -9.13 -1.09
N LEU A 147 -0.91 -8.03 -1.14
CA LEU A 147 0.43 -7.99 -1.72
C LEU A 147 1.44 -8.14 -0.57
N PRO A 148 2.40 -9.08 -0.62
CA PRO A 148 3.41 -9.21 0.42
C PRO A 148 4.23 -7.92 0.61
N GLU A 149 4.52 -7.58 1.85
CA GLU A 149 5.20 -6.34 2.26
C GLU A 149 6.48 -6.03 1.46
N ILE A 150 7.29 -7.06 1.20
CA ILE A 150 8.54 -6.93 0.44
C ILE A 150 8.32 -6.34 -0.96
N LYS A 151 7.16 -6.60 -1.58
CA LYS A 151 6.83 -6.08 -2.91
C LYS A 151 6.63 -4.57 -2.88
N TYR A 152 5.96 -4.04 -1.86
CA TYR A 152 5.84 -2.58 -1.67
C TYR A 152 7.21 -1.91 -1.55
N ARG A 153 8.12 -2.48 -0.72
CA ARG A 153 9.48 -1.95 -0.57
C ARG A 153 10.26 -1.95 -1.88
N ARG A 154 10.12 -3.00 -2.69
CA ARG A 154 10.75 -3.08 -4.02
C ARG A 154 10.20 -2.02 -4.98
N ILE A 155 8.89 -1.79 -4.97
CA ILE A 155 8.25 -0.74 -5.78
C ILE A 155 8.76 0.64 -5.35
N LEU A 156 8.81 0.93 -4.05
CA LEU A 156 9.34 2.21 -3.53
C LEU A 156 10.82 2.39 -3.88
N ASN A 157 11.65 1.35 -3.73
CA ASN A 157 13.05 1.40 -4.12
C ASN A 157 13.22 1.63 -5.63
N LYS A 158 12.34 1.06 -6.46
CA LYS A 158 12.37 1.27 -7.90
C LYS A 158 11.92 2.69 -8.28
N ALA A 159 10.90 3.24 -7.60
CA ALA A 159 10.33 4.55 -7.88
C ALA A 159 11.19 5.71 -7.37
N PHE A 160 11.76 5.58 -6.17
CA PHE A 160 12.47 6.69 -5.48
C PHE A 160 13.97 6.41 -5.26
N GLY A 161 14.42 5.18 -5.45
CA GLY A 161 15.77 4.76 -5.09
C GLY A 161 15.93 4.42 -3.60
N PRO A 162 16.87 3.52 -3.24
CA PRO A 162 17.25 3.30 -1.85
C PRO A 162 17.70 4.60 -1.18
N GLY A 163 17.15 4.91 -0.01
CA GLY A 163 17.40 6.17 0.70
C GLY A 163 16.54 7.35 0.24
N GLY A 164 15.80 7.22 -0.86
CA GLY A 164 14.85 8.23 -1.35
C GLY A 164 13.50 8.23 -0.62
N TRP A 165 13.26 7.28 0.29
CA TRP A 165 12.04 7.17 1.07
C TRP A 165 12.29 6.58 2.46
N GLY A 166 11.37 6.79 3.39
CA GLY A 166 11.42 6.23 4.73
C GLY A 166 10.11 6.37 5.50
N LEU A 167 9.98 5.59 6.58
CA LEU A 167 8.91 5.76 7.56
C LEU A 167 9.45 6.51 8.77
N ALA A 168 8.84 7.65 9.08
CA ALA A 168 9.06 8.38 10.30
C ALA A 168 8.00 7.97 11.33
N PRO A 169 8.38 7.51 12.53
CA PRO A 169 7.41 7.28 13.60
C PRO A 169 6.73 8.59 14.01
N ARG A 170 5.42 8.54 14.21
CA ARG A 170 4.62 9.62 14.77
C ARG A 170 4.03 9.16 16.09
N GLY A 171 4.37 9.88 17.16
CA GLY A 171 3.97 9.53 18.52
C GLY A 171 4.67 8.28 19.06
N GLU A 172 4.28 7.95 20.29
CA GLU A 172 4.77 6.78 21.04
C GLU A 172 4.13 5.48 20.52
N THR A 173 4.84 4.39 20.72
CA THR A 173 4.28 3.06 20.52
C THR A 173 3.32 2.74 21.65
N ILE A 174 2.07 2.42 21.33
CA ILE A 174 1.08 1.98 22.31
C ILE A 174 1.09 0.47 22.34
N VAL A 175 1.48 -0.11 23.47
CA VAL A 175 1.45 -1.56 23.70
C VAL A 175 0.23 -1.90 24.57
N THR A 176 -0.76 -2.55 23.95
CA THR A 176 -1.91 -3.14 24.66
C THR A 176 -1.60 -4.58 25.02
N SER A 177 -2.45 -5.23 25.82
CA SER A 177 -2.25 -6.64 26.21
C SER A 177 -2.18 -7.65 25.06
N LYS A 178 -2.66 -7.30 23.87
CA LYS A 178 -2.77 -8.20 22.71
C LYS A 178 -2.19 -7.64 21.42
N SER A 179 -1.85 -6.35 21.38
CA SER A 179 -1.42 -5.70 20.14
C SER A 179 -0.50 -4.51 20.39
N VAL A 180 0.33 -4.24 19.40
CA VAL A 180 1.17 -3.03 19.31
C VAL A 180 0.58 -2.14 18.24
N THR A 181 0.45 -0.84 18.52
CA THR A 181 0.02 0.14 17.51
C THR A 181 0.84 1.42 17.58
N ARG A 182 1.12 2.00 16.42
CA ARG A 182 1.84 3.27 16.29
C ARG A 182 1.50 3.95 14.98
N GLU A 183 1.50 5.28 14.98
CA GLU A 183 1.36 6.06 13.76
C GLU A 183 2.71 6.24 13.05
N TYR A 184 2.71 6.22 11.72
CA TYR A 184 3.89 6.47 10.91
C TYR A 184 3.56 7.41 9.75
N ALA A 185 4.51 8.26 9.41
CA ALA A 185 4.54 9.05 8.20
C ALA A 185 5.44 8.40 7.15
N LEU A 186 4.90 8.14 5.96
CA LEU A 186 5.72 7.87 4.79
C LEU A 186 6.27 9.19 4.24
N VAL A 187 7.59 9.28 4.16
CA VAL A 187 8.33 10.39 3.56
C VAL A 187 9.02 9.86 2.31
N ALA A 188 8.93 10.60 1.21
CA ALA A 188 9.68 10.30 -0.01
C ALA A 188 10.21 11.60 -0.61
N ASN A 189 11.45 11.62 -1.07
CA ASN A 189 12.15 12.80 -1.61
C ASN A 189 12.02 14.04 -0.71
N GLY A 190 12.13 13.87 0.61
CA GLY A 190 12.11 14.96 1.58
C GLY A 190 10.73 15.58 1.85
N ARG A 191 9.64 14.94 1.41
CA ARG A 191 8.27 15.43 1.64
C ARG A 191 7.37 14.35 2.24
N LEU A 192 6.40 14.79 3.04
CA LEU A 192 5.36 13.93 3.55
C LEU A 192 4.49 13.42 2.38
N VAL A 193 4.25 12.11 2.37
CA VAL A 193 3.40 11.44 1.39
C VAL A 193 2.06 11.09 2.01
N SER A 194 2.10 10.34 3.11
CA SER A 194 0.91 9.78 3.75
C SER A 194 1.21 9.53 5.22
N VAL A 195 0.15 9.54 6.04
CA VAL A 195 0.20 9.16 7.45
C VAL A 195 -0.78 8.00 7.65
N ALA A 196 -0.31 6.93 8.29
CA ALA A 196 -1.16 5.80 8.63
C ALA A 196 -0.76 5.19 9.97
N ARG A 197 -1.74 4.62 10.66
CA ARG A 197 -1.52 3.83 11.86
C ARG A 197 -1.23 2.37 11.51
N GLY A 198 -0.12 1.86 11.98
CA GLY A 198 0.20 0.45 11.98
C GLY A 198 -0.36 -0.24 13.21
N GLU A 199 -0.68 -1.51 13.07
CA GLU A 199 -1.04 -2.38 14.19
C GLU A 199 -0.54 -3.79 13.93
N GLN A 200 -0.24 -4.51 15.01
CA GLN A 200 0.17 -5.90 14.96
C GLN A 200 -0.19 -6.61 16.25
N ASP A 201 -0.92 -7.71 16.13
CA ASP A 201 -1.25 -8.58 17.27
C ASP A 201 -0.05 -9.42 17.70
N TYR A 202 -0.02 -9.75 18.99
CA TYR A 202 0.92 -10.68 19.59
C TYR A 202 0.24 -11.52 20.69
N PHE A 203 0.83 -12.68 21.01
CA PHE A 203 0.22 -13.63 21.95
C PHE A 203 0.90 -13.65 23.32
N ALA A 204 2.19 -13.35 23.38
CA ALA A 204 2.99 -13.34 24.59
C ALA A 204 3.92 -12.11 24.59
N PRO A 205 4.24 -11.50 25.76
CA PRO A 205 5.04 -10.28 25.85
C PRO A 205 6.42 -10.37 25.15
N GLU A 206 7.00 -11.56 25.08
CA GLU A 206 8.26 -11.83 24.39
C GLU A 206 8.16 -11.59 22.87
N GLY A 207 6.94 -11.57 22.33
CA GLY A 207 6.62 -11.25 20.94
C GLY A 207 6.51 -9.76 20.62
N ILE A 208 6.58 -8.87 21.63
CA ILE A 208 6.47 -7.41 21.43
C ILE A 208 7.49 -6.88 20.41
N PRO A 209 8.79 -7.25 20.42
CA PRO A 209 9.74 -6.76 19.43
C PRO A 209 9.37 -7.11 17.98
N THR A 210 8.93 -8.34 17.75
CA THR A 210 8.44 -8.80 16.44
C THR A 210 7.15 -8.05 16.05
N ALA A 211 6.27 -7.82 17.02
CA ALA A 211 5.04 -7.08 16.79
C ALA A 211 5.30 -5.61 16.43
N THR A 212 6.29 -4.96 17.05
CA THR A 212 6.71 -3.60 16.71
C THR A 212 7.20 -3.49 15.26
N GLU A 213 8.00 -4.46 14.79
CA GLU A 213 8.41 -4.50 13.37
C GLU A 213 7.21 -4.75 12.44
N GLY A 214 6.31 -5.68 12.81
CA GLY A 214 5.07 -5.93 12.07
C GLY A 214 4.15 -4.71 11.98
N CYS A 215 4.05 -3.93 13.06
CA CYS A 215 3.29 -2.69 13.13
C CYS A 215 3.84 -1.66 12.14
N LYS A 216 5.16 -1.48 12.09
CA LYS A 216 5.83 -0.59 11.12
C LYS A 216 5.55 -1.01 9.67
N SER A 217 5.67 -2.30 9.39
CA SER A 217 5.40 -2.87 8.07
C SER A 217 3.93 -2.74 7.66
N ASN A 218 3.00 -2.90 8.60
CA ASN A 218 1.57 -2.69 8.38
C ASN A 218 1.29 -1.24 7.96
N ALA A 219 1.85 -0.26 8.69
CA ALA A 219 1.71 1.15 8.35
C ALA A 219 2.27 1.47 6.95
N LEU A 220 3.41 0.86 6.57
CA LEU A 220 4.02 1.05 5.25
C LEU A 220 3.02 0.76 4.12
N MET A 221 2.39 -0.42 4.18
CA MET A 221 1.46 -0.87 3.13
C MET A 221 0.25 0.06 3.03
N ARG A 222 -0.26 0.55 4.17
CA ARG A 222 -1.37 1.50 4.22
C ARG A 222 -0.98 2.83 3.57
N CYS A 223 0.18 3.38 3.91
CA CYS A 223 0.68 4.61 3.27
C CYS A 223 0.93 4.46 1.77
N CYS A 224 1.37 3.28 1.33
CA CYS A 224 1.60 3.02 -0.09
C CYS A 224 0.32 3.06 -0.94
N LYS A 225 -0.86 2.89 -0.31
CA LYS A 225 -2.14 2.99 -1.01
C LYS A 225 -2.39 4.40 -1.55
N ASP A 226 -1.99 5.43 -0.81
CA ASP A 226 -2.15 6.84 -1.22
C ASP A 226 -1.21 7.21 -2.38
N LEU A 227 -0.14 6.43 -2.60
CA LEU A 227 0.70 6.51 -3.81
C LEU A 227 0.11 5.79 -5.03
N GLY A 228 -1.00 5.07 -4.86
CA GLY A 228 -1.65 4.26 -5.90
C GLY A 228 -1.09 2.84 -6.05
N ILE A 229 -0.09 2.45 -5.25
CA ILE A 229 0.52 1.11 -5.31
C ILE A 229 -0.53 0.05 -4.95
N ALA A 230 -0.66 -0.96 -5.81
CA ALA A 230 -1.51 -2.13 -5.56
C ALA A 230 -2.99 -1.78 -5.32
N SER A 231 -3.44 -0.64 -5.85
CA SER A 231 -4.82 -0.14 -5.70
C SER A 231 -5.86 -1.12 -6.27
N GLU A 232 -5.51 -1.89 -7.29
CA GLU A 232 -6.36 -2.90 -7.93
C GLU A 232 -6.79 -4.04 -6.98
N LEU A 233 -6.05 -4.33 -5.90
CA LEU A 233 -6.46 -5.37 -4.94
C LEU A 233 -7.77 -4.99 -4.20
N TRP A 234 -8.21 -3.74 -4.32
CA TRP A 234 -9.48 -3.24 -3.79
C TRP A 234 -10.58 -3.13 -4.85
N ASP A 235 -10.29 -3.40 -6.12
CA ASP A 235 -11.29 -3.40 -7.20
C ASP A 235 -12.07 -4.73 -7.19
N PRO A 236 -13.41 -4.72 -6.98
CA PRO A 236 -14.22 -5.93 -7.04
C PRO A 236 -14.14 -6.70 -8.36
N ARG A 237 -13.77 -6.07 -9.48
CA ARG A 237 -13.54 -6.75 -10.77
C ARG A 237 -12.22 -7.52 -10.78
N TYR A 238 -11.15 -6.88 -10.31
CA TYR A 238 -9.85 -7.53 -10.14
C TYR A 238 -9.97 -8.73 -9.20
N ILE A 239 -10.59 -8.55 -8.03
CA ILE A 239 -10.77 -9.61 -7.03
C ILE A 239 -11.49 -10.81 -7.64
N ARG A 240 -12.61 -10.60 -8.35
CA ARG A 240 -13.35 -11.71 -8.99
C ARG A 240 -12.52 -12.44 -10.05
N THR A 241 -11.75 -11.70 -10.84
CA THR A 241 -10.89 -12.27 -11.89
C THR A 241 -9.77 -13.09 -11.27
N PHE A 242 -9.06 -12.52 -10.30
CA PHE A 242 -7.99 -13.19 -9.58
C PHE A 242 -8.49 -14.46 -8.86
N MET A 243 -9.61 -14.37 -8.13
CA MET A 243 -10.15 -15.51 -7.38
C MET A 243 -10.57 -16.65 -8.30
N LYS A 244 -11.07 -16.35 -9.51
CA LYS A 244 -11.40 -17.36 -10.53
C LYS A 244 -10.14 -18.02 -11.11
N GLU A 245 -9.10 -17.23 -11.38
CA GLU A 245 -7.92 -17.71 -12.11
C GLU A 245 -6.87 -18.36 -11.20
N LYS A 246 -6.62 -17.78 -10.02
CA LYS A 246 -5.47 -18.10 -9.17
C LYS A 246 -5.84 -18.67 -7.79
N ALA A 247 -7.09 -18.56 -7.34
CA ALA A 247 -7.53 -19.11 -6.05
C ALA A 247 -8.50 -20.29 -6.20
N LYS A 248 -8.60 -21.11 -5.16
CA LYS A 248 -9.58 -22.20 -5.02
C LYS A 248 -10.07 -22.27 -3.57
N GLN A 249 -11.32 -22.69 -3.40
CA GLN A 249 -11.84 -23.05 -2.08
C GLN A 249 -11.59 -24.53 -1.80
N VAL A 250 -11.06 -24.83 -0.62
CA VAL A 250 -10.79 -26.21 -0.20
C VAL A 250 -11.39 -26.46 1.17
N TRP A 251 -12.01 -27.62 1.33
CA TRP A 251 -12.45 -28.11 2.64
C TRP A 251 -11.26 -28.61 3.43
N VAL A 252 -11.07 -28.05 4.61
CA VAL A 252 -9.97 -28.40 5.50
C VAL A 252 -10.46 -28.82 6.87
N GLU A 253 -9.71 -29.69 7.53
CA GLU A 253 -9.95 -30.17 8.88
C GLU A 253 -8.78 -29.75 9.78
N HIS A 254 -9.09 -29.18 10.94
CA HIS A 254 -8.08 -28.85 11.94
C HIS A 254 -7.49 -30.14 12.54
N VAL A 255 -6.16 -30.29 12.53
CA VAL A 255 -5.48 -31.53 12.94
C VAL A 255 -5.81 -31.93 14.37
N VAL A 256 -5.79 -30.96 15.31
CA VAL A 256 -6.09 -31.18 16.74
C VAL A 256 -7.61 -31.27 16.99
N ASN A 257 -8.35 -30.19 16.72
CA ASN A 257 -9.76 -30.07 17.11
C ASN A 257 -10.75 -30.79 16.18
N LYS A 258 -10.30 -31.38 15.07
CA LYS A 258 -11.12 -32.07 14.04
C LYS A 258 -12.24 -31.21 13.41
N LYS A 259 -12.29 -29.91 13.70
CA LYS A 259 -13.26 -28.97 13.13
C LYS A 259 -12.99 -28.80 11.64
N LYS A 260 -14.04 -28.95 10.83
CA LYS A 260 -13.99 -28.72 9.39
C LYS A 260 -14.41 -27.29 9.06
N LYS A 261 -13.74 -26.67 8.09
CA LYS A 261 -14.13 -25.38 7.50
C LYS A 261 -13.68 -25.31 6.06
N GLN A 262 -14.29 -24.42 5.29
CA GLN A 262 -13.81 -24.08 3.96
C GLN A 262 -12.84 -22.90 4.07
N ILE A 263 -11.72 -22.96 3.36
CA ILE A 263 -10.76 -21.85 3.27
C ILE A 263 -10.41 -21.55 1.81
N TRP A 264 -9.97 -20.34 1.55
CA TRP A 264 -9.34 -19.97 0.28
C TRP A 264 -7.84 -20.24 0.33
N ILE A 265 -7.32 -20.84 -0.74
CA ILE A 265 -5.88 -20.96 -0.98
C ILE A 265 -5.58 -20.64 -2.43
N ARG A 266 -4.32 -20.27 -2.73
CA ARG A 266 -3.91 -20.22 -4.13
C ARG A 266 -3.93 -21.62 -4.74
N LYS A 267 -4.13 -21.70 -6.06
CA LYS A 267 -4.22 -22.99 -6.77
C LYS A 267 -2.91 -23.76 -6.74
N ASP A 268 -1.80 -23.04 -6.75
CA ASP A 268 -0.40 -23.48 -6.73
C ASP A 268 0.15 -23.69 -5.30
N ASP A 269 -0.60 -23.39 -4.26
CA ASP A 269 -0.19 -23.63 -2.86
C ASP A 269 -0.90 -24.85 -2.26
N GLU A 270 -0.34 -25.35 -1.17
CA GLU A 270 -0.82 -26.52 -0.43
C GLU A 270 -1.38 -26.13 0.94
N VAL A 271 -2.29 -26.94 1.47
CA VAL A 271 -2.84 -26.71 2.81
C VAL A 271 -1.76 -26.99 3.87
N ARG A 272 -1.47 -25.96 4.67
CA ARG A 272 -0.47 -26.04 5.75
C ARG A 272 -1.10 -26.31 7.12
N TYR A 273 -0.28 -26.83 8.04
CA TYR A 273 -0.62 -26.94 9.47
C TYR A 273 -1.13 -25.58 10.01
N PRO A 274 -2.17 -25.54 10.86
CA PRO A 274 -2.82 -26.64 11.58
C PRO A 274 -3.92 -27.37 10.81
N PHE A 275 -4.04 -27.16 9.51
CA PHE A 275 -5.08 -27.73 8.68
C PHE A 275 -4.56 -28.87 7.79
N LYS A 276 -5.44 -29.81 7.44
CA LYS A 276 -5.23 -30.83 6.41
C LYS A 276 -6.43 -30.85 5.46
N GLU A 277 -6.22 -31.20 4.20
CA GLU A 277 -7.32 -31.34 3.24
C GLU A 277 -8.31 -32.42 3.69
N SER A 278 -9.61 -32.10 3.66
CA SER A 278 -10.68 -33.05 3.94
C SER A 278 -11.31 -33.46 2.61
N LYS A 279 -11.13 -34.73 2.22
CA LYS A 279 -11.69 -35.30 0.98
C LYS A 279 -13.22 -35.48 1.00
N TYR A 280 -13.88 -35.20 2.12
CA TYR A 280 -15.30 -35.46 2.34
C TYR A 280 -16.16 -34.18 2.25
N GLY A 281 -16.05 -33.46 1.13
CA GLY A 281 -16.76 -32.18 0.93
C GLY A 281 -17.02 -31.85 -0.54
N ALA A 282 -17.26 -32.87 -1.35
CA ALA A 282 -17.90 -32.77 -2.67
C ALA A 282 -19.22 -33.56 -2.62
#